data_AF-A0A7C6R2A2-F1
#
_entry.id   AF-A0A7C6R2A2-F1
#
_cell.length_a   1.000
_cell.length_b   1.000
_cell.length_c   1.000
_cell.angle_alpha   90.00
_cell.angle_beta   90.00
_cell.angle_gamma   90.00
#
_symmetry.space_group_name_H-M   'P 1'
#
loop_
_entity.id
_entity.type
_entity.pdbx_description
1 polymer ?
#
loop_
_entity_poly.entity_id
_entity_poly.type
_entity_poly.pdbx_seq_one_letter_code
_entity_poly.pdbx_strand_id
1 'polypeptide(L)'
;MTILNDWQAMYAGDSMGMLEALWNLPDQCARAWELGLATPLPPGRDVRQVVVTGLGGSAIGGDLLRVYGSGRLSVPVVVNRD
;
A
#
# COMPACT_ATOMS: atom_id res chain seq x y z
N MET A 1 16.17 4.30 25.77
CA MET A 1 15.69 2.91 25.66
C MET A 1 14.56 2.55 26.62
N THR A 2 14.13 3.45 27.52
CA THR A 2 13.04 3.20 28.49
C THR A 2 11.63 3.28 27.88
N ILE A 3 11.43 4.11 26.84
CA ILE A 3 10.11 4.33 26.22
C ILE A 3 9.55 3.07 25.54
N LEU A 4 10.37 2.21 24.94
CA LEU A 4 9.90 1.02 24.20
C LEU A 4 9.29 -0.07 25.09
N ASN A 5 9.56 -0.04 26.40
CA ASN A 5 8.99 -0.99 27.37
C ASN A 5 7.82 -0.38 28.16
N ASP A 6 7.41 0.85 27.84
CA ASP A 6 6.33 1.57 28.50
C ASP A 6 5.24 1.89 27.47
N TRP A 7 4.20 1.06 27.42
CA TRP A 7 3.13 1.20 26.44
C TRP A 7 2.35 2.51 26.61
N GLN A 8 2.28 3.07 27.83
CA GLN A 8 1.59 4.33 28.10
C GLN A 8 2.39 5.51 27.52
N ALA A 9 3.71 5.49 27.71
CA ALA A 9 4.60 6.48 27.09
C ALA A 9 4.61 6.36 25.56
N MET A 10 4.56 5.13 25.01
CA MET A 10 4.45 4.91 23.56
C MET A 10 3.14 5.47 23.01
N TYR A 11 2.02 5.17 23.66
CA TYR A 11 0.70 5.63 23.24
C TYR A 11 0.58 7.17 23.34
N ALA A 12 1.08 7.76 24.43
CA ALA A 12 1.09 9.22 24.59
C ALA A 12 1.99 9.93 23.56
N GLY A 13 3.04 9.26 23.07
CA GLY A 13 3.94 9.77 22.04
C GLY A 13 3.45 9.58 20.60
N ASP A 14 2.39 8.78 20.39
CA ASP A 14 1.86 8.46 19.06
C ASP A 14 0.90 9.56 18.55
N SER A 15 1.45 10.72 18.23
CA SER A 15 0.68 11.88 17.76
C SER A 15 -0.01 11.67 16.41
N MET A 16 0.36 10.62 15.66
CA MET A 16 -0.19 10.30 14.34
C MET A 16 -1.12 9.08 14.37
N GLY A 17 -1.36 8.47 15.53
CA GLY A 17 -2.23 7.30 15.65
C GLY A 17 -1.71 6.05 14.91
N MET A 18 -0.40 5.91 14.78
CA MET A 18 0.23 4.78 14.09
C MET A 18 -0.02 3.43 14.76
N LEU A 19 -0.15 3.39 16.09
CA LEU A 19 -0.46 2.17 16.84
C LEU A 19 -1.86 1.67 16.49
N GLU A 20 -2.84 2.57 16.43
CA GLU A 20 -4.19 2.24 15.99
C GLU A 20 -4.22 1.85 14.51
N ALA A 21 -3.49 2.57 13.65
CA ALA A 21 -3.38 2.23 12.23
C ALA A 21 -2.76 0.83 12.01
N LEU A 22 -1.78 0.45 12.82
CA LEU A 22 -1.19 -0.90 12.82
C LEU A 22 -2.18 -1.94 13.31
N TRP A 23 -2.87 -1.67 14.42
CA TRP A 23 -3.87 -2.58 14.98
C TRP A 23 -4.99 -2.89 13.98
N ASN A 24 -5.45 -1.86 13.27
CA ASN A 24 -6.53 -1.96 12.28
C ASN A 24 -6.05 -2.35 10.87
N LEU A 25 -4.79 -2.73 10.69
CA LEU A 25 -4.25 -3.08 9.37
C LEU A 25 -5.00 -4.23 8.68
N PRO A 26 -5.40 -5.32 9.37
CA PRO A 26 -6.16 -6.40 8.73
C PRO A 26 -7.49 -5.92 8.12
N ASP A 27 -8.22 -5.08 8.85
CA ASP A 27 -9.50 -4.52 8.39
C ASP A 27 -9.30 -3.55 7.23
N GLN A 28 -8.25 -2.73 7.28
CA GLN A 28 -7.86 -1.86 6.17
C GLN A 28 -7.56 -2.67 4.90
N CYS A 29 -6.86 -3.81 5.01
CA CYS A 29 -6.58 -4.70 3.89
C CYS A 29 -7.86 -5.34 3.32
N ALA A 30 -8.75 -5.85 4.18
CA ALA A 30 -10.03 -6.43 3.75
C ALA A 30 -10.88 -5.39 3.01
N ARG A 31 -10.95 -4.16 3.55
CA ARG A 31 -11.67 -3.06 2.92
C ARG A 31 -11.05 -2.65 1.58
N ALA A 32 -9.73 -2.56 1.49
CA ALA A 32 -9.02 -2.25 0.25
C ALA A 32 -9.30 -3.29 -0.84
N TRP A 33 -9.38 -4.58 -0.46
CA TRP A 33 -9.72 -5.67 -1.37
C TRP A 33 -11.13 -5.53 -1.94
N GLU A 34 -12.13 -5.29 -1.08
CA GLU A 34 -13.51 -5.05 -1.51
C GLU A 34 -13.62 -3.86 -2.46
N LEU A 35 -12.96 -2.74 -2.12
CA LEU A 35 -12.93 -1.55 -2.97
C LEU A 35 -12.30 -1.83 -4.33
N GLY A 36 -11.19 -2.58 -4.36
CA GLY A 36 -10.52 -2.99 -5.59
C GLY A 36 -11.44 -3.81 -6.50
N LEU A 37 -12.16 -4.79 -5.95
CA LEU A 37 -13.09 -5.62 -6.70
C LEU A 37 -14.33 -4.86 -7.20
N ALA A 38 -14.79 -3.86 -6.44
CA ALA A 38 -15.94 -3.04 -6.82
C ALA A 38 -15.60 -1.94 -7.84
N THR A 39 -14.32 -1.68 -8.09
CA THR A 39 -13.89 -0.58 -8.96
C THR A 39 -14.12 -0.95 -10.43
N PRO A 40 -14.97 -0.20 -11.18
CA PRO A 40 -15.19 -0.49 -12.59
C PRO A 40 -13.92 -0.19 -13.39
N LEU A 41 -13.52 -1.14 -14.23
CA LEU A 41 -12.43 -0.94 -15.18
C LEU A 41 -12.99 -0.45 -16.53
N PRO A 42 -12.35 0.55 -17.17
CA PRO A 42 -12.74 0.96 -18.50
C PRO A 42 -12.57 -0.21 -19.49
N PRO A 43 -13.43 -0.30 -20.53
CA PRO A 43 -13.37 -1.39 -21.50
C PRO A 43 -11.99 -1.49 -22.17
N GLY A 44 -11.62 -2.73 -22.47
CA GLY A 44 -10.28 -3.19 -22.82
C GLY A 44 -9.50 -2.24 -23.72
N ARG A 45 -8.50 -1.58 -23.13
CA ARG A 45 -7.43 -0.93 -23.87
C ARG A 45 -6.28 -1.92 -24.01
N ASP A 46 -5.59 -1.85 -25.14
CA ASP A 46 -4.32 -2.55 -25.32
C ASP A 46 -3.26 -1.85 -24.44
N VAL A 47 -3.19 -2.28 -23.19
CA VAL A 47 -2.20 -1.80 -22.22
C VAL A 47 -0.86 -2.41 -22.60
N ARG A 48 0.16 -1.57 -22.80
CA ARG A 48 1.53 -2.03 -23.12
C ARG A 48 2.49 -1.91 -21.95
N GLN A 49 2.14 -1.11 -20.94
CA GLN A 49 2.94 -0.86 -19.74
C GLN A 49 2.07 -0.25 -18.64
N VAL A 50 2.42 -0.49 -17.39
CA VAL A 50 1.83 0.15 -16.21
C VAL A 50 2.92 0.98 -15.53
N VAL A 51 2.62 2.26 -15.28
CA VAL A 51 3.51 3.15 -14.53
C VAL A 51 2.78 3.61 -13.27
N VAL A 52 3.38 3.33 -12.11
CA VAL A 52 2.90 3.80 -10.81
C VAL A 52 3.77 4.98 -10.38
N THR A 53 3.18 6.16 -10.21
CA THR A 53 3.89 7.35 -9.73
C THR A 53 3.55 7.60 -8.26
N GLY A 54 4.56 7.88 -7.43
CA GLY A 54 4.31 8.20 -6.03
C GLY A 54 5.59 8.45 -5.23
N LEU A 55 5.42 9.06 -4.06
CA LEU A 55 6.50 9.34 -3.11
C LEU A 55 6.24 8.58 -1.80
N GLY A 56 7.31 8.06 -1.18
CA GLY A 56 7.20 7.33 0.10
C GLY A 56 6.31 6.08 0.03
N GLY A 57 5.33 5.99 0.94
CA GLY A 57 4.44 4.83 1.08
C GLY A 57 3.67 4.46 -0.19
N SER A 58 3.24 5.45 -0.99
CA SER A 58 2.53 5.20 -2.25
C SER A 58 3.39 4.46 -3.26
N ALA A 59 4.70 4.76 -3.33
CA ALA A 59 5.62 4.04 -4.17
C ALA A 59 5.97 2.64 -3.63
N ILE A 60 5.93 2.43 -2.31
CA ILE A 60 6.05 1.09 -1.71
C ILE A 60 4.91 0.18 -2.20
N GLY A 61 3.67 0.69 -2.26
CA GLY A 61 2.54 -0.03 -2.84
C GLY A 61 2.75 -0.37 -4.33
N GLY A 62 3.31 0.57 -5.10
CA GLY A 62 3.72 0.33 -6.48
C GLY A 62 4.77 -0.79 -6.62
N ASP A 63 5.75 -0.83 -5.71
CA ASP A 63 6.76 -1.89 -5.71
C ASP A 63 6.18 -3.25 -5.33
N LEU A 64 5.22 -3.29 -4.41
CA LEU A 64 4.47 -4.51 -4.11
C LEU A 64 3.78 -5.05 -5.38
N LEU A 65 3.09 -4.18 -6.14
CA LEU A 65 2.47 -4.55 -7.41
C LEU A 65 3.51 -5.05 -8.43
N ARG A 66 4.64 -4.34 -8.57
CA ARG A 66 5.71 -4.72 -9.50
C ARG A 66 6.27 -6.10 -9.20
N VAL A 67 6.57 -6.39 -7.93
CA VAL A 67 7.13 -7.68 -7.51
C VAL A 67 6.08 -8.79 -7.60
N TYR A 68 4.87 -8.55 -7.10
CA TYR A 68 3.79 -9.54 -7.14
C TYR A 68 3.39 -9.90 -8.58
N GLY A 69 3.26 -8.88 -9.44
CA GLY A 69 2.91 -8.99 -10.85
C GLY A 69 4.03 -9.57 -11.73
N SER A 70 5.27 -9.61 -11.23
CA SER A 70 6.41 -10.16 -11.97
C SER A 70 6.15 -11.63 -12.36
N GLY A 71 6.18 -11.90 -13.67
CA GLY A 71 5.87 -13.22 -14.23
C GLY A 71 4.38 -13.59 -14.25
N ARG A 72 3.48 -12.74 -13.73
CA ARG A 72 2.02 -12.92 -13.75
C ARG A 72 1.33 -11.99 -14.75
N LEU A 73 1.86 -10.80 -14.95
CA LEU A 73 1.34 -9.81 -15.89
C LEU A 73 2.04 -9.95 -17.24
N SER A 74 1.29 -9.72 -18.32
CA SER A 74 1.81 -9.71 -19.70
C SER A 74 2.55 -8.42 -20.06
N VAL A 75 2.49 -7.40 -19.19
CA VAL A 75 3.06 -6.07 -19.40
C VAL A 75 3.98 -5.69 -18.25
N PRO A 76 5.03 -4.90 -18.51
CA PRO A 76 5.91 -4.41 -17.46
C PRO A 76 5.18 -3.44 -16.52
N VAL A 77 5.59 -3.47 -15.26
CA VAL A 77 5.20 -2.50 -14.22
C VAL A 77 6.45 -1.71 -13.80
N VAL A 78 6.39 -0.39 -13.89
CA VAL A 78 7.47 0.53 -13.48
C VAL A 78 6.96 1.43 -12.36
N VAL A 79 7.80 1.68 -11.36
CA VAL A 79 7.50 2.62 -10.27
C VAL A 79 8.36 3.86 -10.44
N ASN A 80 7.73 5.01 -10.65
CA ASN A 80 8.39 6.31 -10.67
C ASN A 80 8.33 6.94 -9.28
N ARG A 81 9.51 7.22 -8.71
CA ARG A 81 9.70 7.80 -7.38
C ARG A 81 10.21 9.24 -7.42
N ASP A 82 10.37 9.78 -8.62
CA ASP A 82 10.93 11.12 -8.89
C ASP A 82 9.83 12.15 -9.15
#